data_AF-A0A537VG37-F1
#
_entry.id   AF-A0A537VG37-F1
#
_cell.length_a   1.000
_cell.length_b   1.000
_cell.length_c   1.000
_cell.angle_alpha   90.00
_cell.angle_beta   90.00
_cell.angle_gamma   90.00
#
_symmetry.space_group_name_H-M   'P 1'
#
loop_
_entity.id
_entity.type
_entity.pdbx_description
1 polymer ?
#
loop_
_entity_poly.entity_id
_entity_poly.type
_entity_poly.pdbx_seq_one_letter_code
_entity_poly.pdbx_strand_id
1 'polypeptide(L)'
;MADDRSYIEANTRERERMRALVEGLDDDALKAPVNEYWTVAGVLGHIAYWDIRVLVLADKIDRGEPWAPGDAEPDGDWLNDSTRPLIHAIPPRDAAEFALRIAEQTDARVAELPLDRLWPHDPDSPINPGRDDHRDEHLDEIEAALRARG
;
A
#
# COMPACT_ATOMS: atom_id res chain seq x y z
N MET A 1 9.32 23.15 -16.59
CA MET A 1 9.32 22.67 -15.19
C MET A 1 9.74 21.23 -15.26
N ALA A 2 10.74 20.81 -14.48
CA ALA A 2 11.18 19.42 -14.53
C ALA A 2 10.03 18.53 -14.05
N ASP A 3 9.87 17.38 -14.70
CA ASP A 3 8.97 16.30 -14.30
C ASP A 3 9.35 15.85 -12.88
N ASP A 4 8.67 16.36 -11.87
CA ASP A 4 8.96 16.06 -10.45
C ASP A 4 8.56 14.61 -10.15
N ARG A 5 9.58 13.79 -9.85
CA ARG A 5 9.45 12.38 -9.49
C ARG A 5 10.04 12.08 -8.12
N SER A 6 10.05 13.07 -7.22
CA SER A 6 10.55 12.94 -5.85
C SER A 6 9.85 11.81 -5.06
N TYR A 7 8.59 11.49 -5.40
CA TYR A 7 7.87 10.34 -4.85
C TYR A 7 8.60 9.00 -5.03
N ILE A 8 9.47 8.84 -6.04
CA ILE A 8 10.23 7.58 -6.24
C ILE A 8 11.16 7.32 -5.05
N GLU A 9 11.88 8.35 -4.62
CA GLU A 9 12.82 8.26 -3.48
C GLU A 9 12.05 8.05 -2.17
N ALA A 10 10.93 8.75 -2.01
CA ALA A 10 10.10 8.63 -0.82
C ALA A 10 9.44 7.24 -0.70
N ASN A 11 8.87 6.73 -1.80
CA ASN A 11 8.32 5.36 -1.87
C ASN A 11 9.39 4.32 -1.53
N THR A 12 10.60 4.49 -2.07
CA THR A 12 11.74 3.59 -1.80
C THR A 12 12.09 3.58 -0.33
N ARG A 13 12.15 4.74 0.33
CA ARG A 13 12.45 4.84 1.77
C ARG A 13 11.46 4.02 2.61
N GLU A 14 10.15 4.22 2.40
CA GLU A 14 9.13 3.48 3.17
C GLU A 14 9.06 2.00 2.80
N ARG A 15 9.34 1.64 1.53
CA ARG A 15 9.45 0.23 1.13
C ARG A 15 10.62 -0.47 1.80
N GLU A 16 11.78 0.16 1.92
CA GLU A 16 12.93 -0.44 2.62
C GLU A 16 12.70 -0.52 4.14
N ARG A 17 11.98 0.44 4.73
CA ARG A 17 11.49 0.34 6.11
C ARG A 17 10.54 -0.85 6.29
N MET A 18 9.58 -1.00 5.39
CA MET A 18 8.67 -2.15 5.35
C MET A 18 9.44 -3.47 5.20
N ARG A 19 10.46 -3.53 4.33
CA ARG A 19 11.34 -4.70 4.18
C ARG A 19 12.00 -5.08 5.50
N ALA A 20 12.59 -4.11 6.19
CA ALA A 20 13.26 -4.36 7.46
C ALA A 20 12.31 -4.96 8.51
N LEU A 21 11.06 -4.50 8.55
CA LEU A 21 10.03 -5.08 9.42
C LEU A 21 9.67 -6.51 8.99
N VAL A 22 9.36 -6.73 7.71
CA VAL A 22 8.97 -8.06 7.20
C VAL A 22 10.06 -9.09 7.43
N GLU A 23 11.32 -8.74 7.21
CA GLU A 23 12.47 -9.64 7.40
C GLU A 23 12.86 -9.83 8.87
N GLY A 24 12.63 -8.82 9.72
CA GLY A 24 13.06 -8.82 11.12
C GLY A 24 12.04 -9.40 12.12
N LEU A 25 10.74 -9.38 11.80
CA LEU A 25 9.70 -9.85 12.70
C LEU A 25 9.54 -11.37 12.64
N ASP A 26 9.31 -12.00 13.79
CA ASP A 26 8.90 -13.39 13.88
C ASP A 26 7.38 -13.57 13.70
N ASP A 27 6.93 -14.82 13.61
CA ASP A 27 5.52 -15.14 13.34
C ASP A 27 4.57 -14.74 14.47
N ASP A 28 5.08 -14.65 15.71
CA ASP A 28 4.28 -14.22 16.86
C ASP A 28 4.13 -12.69 16.87
N ALA A 29 5.14 -11.96 16.41
CA ALA A 29 5.06 -10.52 16.18
C ALA A 29 4.13 -10.17 15.03
N LEU A 30 4.13 -10.95 13.94
CA LEU A 30 3.20 -10.76 12.83
C LEU A 30 1.72 -10.97 13.23
N LYS A 31 1.45 -11.79 14.25
CA LYS A 31 0.10 -12.03 14.79
C LYS A 31 -0.34 -10.98 15.82
N ALA A 32 0.56 -10.09 16.24
CA ALA A 32 0.27 -9.09 17.26
C ALA A 32 -0.89 -8.18 16.83
N PRO A 33 -1.83 -7.86 17.73
CA PRO A 33 -2.86 -6.87 17.44
C PRO A 33 -2.22 -5.47 17.32
N VAL A 34 -2.60 -4.73 16.28
CA VAL A 34 -2.32 -3.30 16.12
C VAL A 34 -3.47 -2.47 16.70
N ASN A 35 -4.70 -2.92 16.49
CA ASN A 35 -5.91 -2.37 17.08
C ASN A 35 -6.96 -3.49 17.26
N GLU A 36 -8.24 -3.14 17.50
CA GLU A 36 -9.28 -4.15 17.74
C GLU A 36 -9.60 -5.03 16.50
N TYR A 37 -9.25 -4.57 15.30
CA TYR A 37 -9.59 -5.21 14.04
C TYR A 37 -8.39 -5.84 13.33
N TRP A 38 -7.21 -5.26 13.49
CA TRP A 38 -6.05 -5.58 12.67
C TRP A 38 -4.89 -6.15 13.48
N THR A 39 -4.23 -7.14 12.89
CA THR A 39 -2.93 -7.63 13.33
C THR A 39 -1.84 -6.94 12.52
N VAL A 40 -0.57 -7.07 12.91
CA VAL A 40 0.57 -6.54 12.13
C VAL A 40 0.54 -7.07 10.70
N ALA A 41 0.39 -8.40 10.50
CA ALA A 41 0.24 -8.97 9.17
C ALA A 41 -1.03 -8.50 8.44
N GLY A 42 -2.11 -8.24 9.19
CA GLY A 42 -3.34 -7.67 8.64
C GLY A 42 -3.13 -6.27 8.06
N VAL A 43 -2.42 -5.39 8.79
CA VAL A 43 -2.07 -4.05 8.31
C VAL A 43 -1.15 -4.11 7.09
N LEU A 44 -0.16 -5.02 7.08
CA LEU A 44 0.67 -5.23 5.88
C LEU A 44 -0.17 -5.69 4.68
N GLY A 45 -1.12 -6.60 4.88
CA GLY A 45 -2.07 -7.01 3.84
C GLY A 45 -2.98 -5.87 3.37
N HIS A 46 -3.37 -4.96 4.26
CA HIS A 46 -4.11 -3.74 3.92
C HIS A 46 -3.29 -2.81 3.01
N ILE A 47 -2.01 -2.61 3.32
CA ILE A 47 -1.08 -1.87 2.43
C ILE A 47 -1.05 -2.52 1.03
N ALA A 48 -0.92 -3.84 0.99
CA ALA A 48 -0.89 -4.59 -0.26
C ALA A 48 -2.16 -4.39 -1.09
N TYR A 49 -3.33 -4.39 -0.46
CA TYR A 49 -4.61 -4.18 -1.14
C TYR A 49 -4.66 -2.84 -1.87
N TRP A 50 -4.27 -1.75 -1.21
CA TRP A 50 -4.25 -0.43 -1.83
C TRP A 50 -3.18 -0.27 -2.91
N ASP A 51 -2.03 -0.93 -2.74
CA ASP A 51 -1.01 -0.96 -3.79
C ASP A 51 -1.46 -1.79 -5.00
N ILE A 52 -2.23 -2.87 -4.82
CA ILE A 52 -2.87 -3.61 -5.92
C ILE A 52 -3.88 -2.73 -6.65
N ARG A 53 -4.66 -1.91 -5.94
CA ARG A 53 -5.58 -0.96 -6.58
C ARG A 53 -4.83 -0.04 -7.55
N VAL A 54 -3.65 0.47 -7.15
CA VAL A 54 -2.81 1.28 -8.04
C VAL A 54 -2.36 0.49 -9.28
N LEU A 55 -1.95 -0.77 -9.13
CA LEU A 55 -1.58 -1.63 -10.26
C LEU A 55 -2.76 -1.84 -11.24
N VAL A 56 -3.97 -2.11 -10.73
CA VAL A 56 -5.17 -2.27 -11.56
C VAL A 56 -5.49 -0.99 -12.34
N LEU A 57 -5.33 0.17 -11.71
CA LEU A 57 -5.53 1.48 -12.36
C LEU A 57 -4.41 1.80 -13.35
N ALA A 58 -3.18 1.36 -13.09
CA ALA A 58 -2.06 1.47 -14.02
C ALA A 58 -2.32 0.67 -15.31
N ASP A 59 -2.86 -0.55 -15.21
CA ASP A 59 -3.25 -1.34 -16.38
C ASP A 59 -4.34 -0.65 -17.21
N LYS A 60 -5.19 0.17 -16.56
CA LYS A 60 -6.21 0.97 -17.23
C LYS A 60 -5.60 2.06 -18.11
N ILE A 61 -4.50 2.68 -17.65
CA ILE A 61 -3.71 3.64 -18.45
C ILE A 61 -3.16 2.95 -19.69
N ASP A 62 -2.59 1.74 -19.56
CA ASP A 62 -2.01 1.01 -20.68
C ASP A 62 -3.03 0.65 -21.76
N ARG A 63 -4.28 0.39 -21.35
CA ARG A 63 -5.40 0.13 -22.27
C ARG A 63 -5.96 1.41 -22.92
N GLY A 64 -5.47 2.58 -22.54
CA GLY A 64 -5.95 3.86 -23.05
C GLY A 64 -7.37 4.20 -22.60
N GLU A 65 -7.84 3.59 -21.50
CA GLU A 65 -9.19 3.82 -20.99
C GLU A 65 -9.26 5.15 -20.22
N PRO A 66 -10.37 5.88 -20.32
CA PRO A 66 -10.59 7.09 -19.51
C PRO A 66 -10.95 6.71 -18.07
N TRP A 67 -10.70 7.63 -17.14
CA TRP A 67 -11.21 7.52 -15.78
C TRP A 67 -12.74 7.52 -15.77
N ALA A 68 -13.32 6.73 -14.89
CA ALA A 68 -14.75 6.60 -14.67
C ALA A 68 -15.05 6.87 -13.19
N PRO A 69 -16.28 7.32 -12.84
CA PRO A 69 -16.64 7.59 -11.44
C PRO A 69 -16.39 6.43 -10.48
N GLY A 70 -16.48 5.18 -10.95
CA GLY A 70 -16.21 3.98 -10.15
C GLY A 70 -14.73 3.68 -9.91
N ASP A 71 -13.79 4.40 -10.54
CA ASP A 71 -12.36 4.26 -10.26
C ASP A 71 -11.95 5.06 -9.02
N ALA A 72 -12.71 6.10 -8.66
CA ALA A 72 -12.46 6.88 -7.46
C ALA A 72 -12.52 5.98 -6.22
N GLU A 73 -11.77 6.37 -5.19
CA GLU A 73 -11.90 5.71 -3.91
C GLU A 73 -13.32 5.93 -3.38
N PRO A 74 -14.07 4.85 -3.05
CA PRO A 74 -15.43 5.01 -2.58
C PRO A 74 -15.45 5.52 -1.14
N ASP A 75 -16.50 6.26 -0.79
CA ASP A 75 -16.69 6.73 0.57
C ASP A 75 -16.93 5.58 1.56
N GLY A 76 -16.31 5.69 2.74
CA GLY A 76 -16.53 4.85 3.90
C GLY A 76 -15.68 3.57 3.98
N ASP A 77 -15.78 2.88 5.11
CA ASP A 77 -14.84 1.81 5.48
C ASP A 77 -15.21 0.42 4.93
N TRP A 78 -16.33 0.30 4.21
CA TRP A 78 -16.88 -1.00 3.82
C TRP A 78 -15.94 -1.81 2.93
N LEU A 79 -15.11 -1.17 2.11
CA LEU A 79 -14.07 -1.86 1.36
C LEU A 79 -13.09 -2.53 2.32
N ASN A 80 -12.55 -1.79 3.28
CA ASN A 80 -11.62 -2.29 4.28
C ASN A 80 -12.27 -3.37 5.16
N ASP A 81 -13.52 -3.19 5.56
CA ASP A 81 -14.28 -4.18 6.33
C ASP A 81 -14.51 -5.47 5.55
N SER A 82 -14.77 -5.35 4.23
CA SER A 82 -15.00 -6.51 3.36
C SER A 82 -13.72 -7.27 3.02
N THR A 83 -12.58 -6.56 2.91
CA THR A 83 -11.28 -7.17 2.58
C THR A 83 -10.57 -7.73 3.80
N ARG A 84 -10.75 -7.12 4.98
CA ARG A 84 -10.14 -7.57 6.25
C ARG A 84 -10.27 -9.08 6.53
N PRO A 85 -11.45 -9.72 6.48
CA PRO A 85 -11.55 -11.15 6.73
C PRO A 85 -10.82 -12.00 5.68
N LEU A 86 -10.71 -11.54 4.43
CA LEU A 86 -9.94 -12.21 3.40
C LEU A 86 -8.44 -12.12 3.67
N ILE A 87 -7.95 -10.95 4.09
CA ILE A 87 -6.56 -10.73 4.47
C ILE A 87 -6.20 -11.61 5.68
N HIS A 88 -7.05 -11.64 6.71
CA HIS A 88 -6.82 -12.44 7.93
C HIS A 88 -6.84 -13.95 7.69
N ALA A 89 -7.38 -14.42 6.57
CA ALA A 89 -7.34 -15.83 6.19
C ALA A 89 -5.97 -16.27 5.65
N ILE A 90 -5.11 -15.32 5.25
CA ILE A 90 -3.77 -15.59 4.74
C ILE A 90 -2.83 -15.87 5.93
N PRO A 91 -1.95 -16.88 5.87
CA PRO A 91 -0.92 -17.07 6.89
C PRO A 91 -0.12 -15.78 7.12
N PRO A 92 0.15 -15.36 8.37
CA PRO A 92 0.74 -14.04 8.65
C PRO A 92 2.06 -13.75 7.92
N ARG A 93 2.95 -14.76 7.82
CA ARG A 93 4.21 -14.66 7.07
C ARG A 93 3.95 -14.40 5.60
N ASP A 94 3.08 -15.21 4.99
CA ASP A 94 2.72 -15.10 3.57
C ASP A 94 2.11 -13.73 3.27
N ALA A 95 1.25 -13.19 4.17
CA ALA A 95 0.67 -11.86 4.02
C ALA A 95 1.73 -10.75 4.05
N ALA A 96 2.70 -10.84 4.97
CA ALA A 96 3.79 -9.88 5.10
C ALA A 96 4.72 -9.87 3.87
N GLU A 97 5.14 -11.07 3.42
CA GLU A 97 5.97 -11.24 2.22
C GLU A 97 5.23 -10.83 0.95
N PHE A 98 3.94 -11.17 0.86
CA PHE A 98 3.07 -10.75 -0.23
C PHE A 98 3.01 -9.23 -0.32
N ALA A 99 2.80 -8.55 0.82
CA ALA A 99 2.71 -7.10 0.86
C ALA A 99 4.00 -6.42 0.39
N LEU A 100 5.17 -6.89 0.84
CA LEU A 100 6.46 -6.36 0.40
C LEU A 100 6.65 -6.53 -1.12
N ARG A 101 6.33 -7.73 -1.65
CA ARG A 101 6.42 -7.98 -3.09
C ARG A 101 5.49 -7.07 -3.91
N ILE A 102 4.27 -6.84 -3.43
CA ILE A 102 3.34 -5.91 -4.07
C ILE A 102 3.88 -4.48 -4.03
N ALA A 103 4.45 -4.03 -2.90
CA ALA A 103 5.05 -2.71 -2.79
C ALA A 103 6.20 -2.51 -3.80
N GLU A 104 7.06 -3.51 -3.98
CA GLU A 104 8.11 -3.50 -5.02
C GLU A 104 7.53 -3.37 -6.44
N GLN A 105 6.48 -4.13 -6.74
CA GLN A 105 5.81 -4.09 -8.05
C GLN A 105 5.15 -2.73 -8.31
N THR A 106 4.46 -2.18 -7.31
CA THR A 106 3.79 -0.88 -7.40
C THR A 106 4.80 0.25 -7.56
N ASP A 107 5.90 0.24 -6.82
CA ASP A 107 6.95 1.26 -6.96
C ASP A 107 7.57 1.26 -8.35
N ALA A 108 7.93 0.07 -8.85
CA ALA A 108 8.47 -0.08 -10.19
C ALA A 108 7.48 0.43 -11.25
N ARG A 109 6.19 0.08 -11.10
CA ARG A 109 5.15 0.48 -12.05
C ARG A 109 4.93 1.99 -12.03
N VAL A 110 4.75 2.58 -10.85
CA VAL A 110 4.48 4.02 -10.68
C VAL A 110 5.64 4.86 -11.21
N ALA A 111 6.88 4.42 -11.05
CA ALA A 111 8.07 5.10 -11.59
C ALA A 111 8.06 5.22 -13.13
N GLU A 112 7.31 4.36 -13.84
CA GLU A 112 7.23 4.36 -15.31
C GLU A 112 5.97 5.07 -15.83
N LEU A 113 4.99 5.36 -14.97
CA LEU A 113 3.73 5.95 -15.40
C LEU A 113 3.92 7.38 -15.98
N PRO A 114 3.11 7.76 -16.97
CA PRO A 114 3.14 9.09 -17.55
C PRO A 114 2.58 10.09 -16.54
N LEU A 115 3.34 11.15 -16.22
CA LEU A 115 3.00 12.08 -15.14
C LEU A 115 1.66 12.79 -15.38
N ASP A 116 1.31 13.08 -16.63
CA ASP A 116 0.04 13.72 -17.02
C ASP A 116 -1.20 12.83 -16.82
N ARG A 117 -1.02 11.60 -16.30
CA ARG A 117 -2.09 10.69 -15.89
C ARG A 117 -2.10 10.43 -14.38
N LEU A 118 -1.27 11.12 -13.61
CA LEU A 118 -1.11 10.94 -12.16
C LEU A 118 -1.55 12.19 -11.42
N TRP A 119 -2.06 12.02 -10.20
CA TRP A 119 -2.24 13.14 -9.28
C TRP A 119 -0.86 13.74 -8.91
N PRO A 120 -0.69 15.07 -8.80
CA PRO A 120 -1.70 16.12 -9.01
C PRO A 120 -1.73 16.71 -10.44
N HIS A 121 -0.97 16.16 -11.39
CA HIS A 121 -0.93 16.67 -12.77
C HIS A 121 -2.24 16.44 -13.52
N ASP A 122 -2.91 15.32 -13.25
CA ASP A 122 -4.29 15.01 -13.62
C ASP A 122 -5.16 15.04 -12.36
N PRO A 123 -5.95 16.11 -12.13
CA PRO A 123 -6.80 16.24 -10.94
C PRO A 123 -7.90 15.19 -10.83
N ASP A 124 -8.27 14.54 -11.95
CA ASP A 124 -9.28 13.49 -11.99
C ASP A 124 -8.65 12.09 -11.82
N SER A 125 -7.31 11.99 -11.75
CA SER A 125 -6.62 10.72 -11.62
C SER A 125 -6.82 10.11 -10.22
N PRO A 126 -7.27 8.85 -10.14
CA PRO A 126 -7.39 8.13 -8.87
C PRO A 126 -6.03 7.60 -8.36
N ILE A 127 -4.94 7.83 -9.10
CA ILE A 127 -3.60 7.35 -8.76
C ILE A 127 -2.80 8.50 -8.13
N ASN A 128 -2.59 8.41 -6.82
CA ASN A 128 -1.50 9.14 -6.15
C ASN A 128 -0.20 8.33 -6.28
N PRO A 129 0.84 8.88 -6.96
CA PRO A 129 2.12 8.18 -7.11
C PRO A 129 2.94 8.14 -5.81
N GLY A 130 2.68 9.02 -4.85
CA GLY A 130 3.19 8.93 -3.48
C GLY A 130 2.48 7.79 -2.75
N ARG A 131 3.18 6.66 -2.62
CA ARG A 131 2.75 5.51 -1.83
C ARG A 131 3.35 5.56 -0.42
N ASP A 132 4.35 6.40 -0.23
CA ASP A 132 5.05 6.63 1.02
C ASP A 132 4.13 7.09 2.13
N ASP A 133 3.28 8.11 1.94
CA ASP A 133 2.40 8.61 3.01
C ASP A 133 1.51 7.51 3.60
N HIS A 134 0.87 6.71 2.73
CA HIS A 134 0.02 5.60 3.16
C HIS A 134 0.81 4.49 3.86
N ARG A 135 2.04 4.21 3.41
CA ARG A 135 2.90 3.22 4.06
C ARG A 135 3.38 3.74 5.41
N ASP A 136 3.88 4.97 5.47
CA ASP A 136 4.43 5.60 6.67
C ASP A 136 3.43 5.56 7.82
N GLU A 137 2.19 5.99 7.59
CA GLU A 137 1.11 5.95 8.57
C GLU A 137 0.93 4.55 9.18
N HIS A 138 0.82 3.52 8.34
CA HIS A 138 0.58 2.16 8.79
C HIS A 138 1.82 1.47 9.39
N LEU A 139 3.01 1.82 8.91
CA LEU A 139 4.25 1.33 9.50
C LEU A 139 4.46 1.94 10.90
N ASP A 140 4.09 3.20 11.10
CA ASP A 140 4.08 3.86 12.42
C ASP A 140 3.13 3.13 13.39
N GLU A 141 1.92 2.77 12.96
CA GLU A 141 0.96 1.99 13.76
C GLU A 141 1.52 0.62 14.15
N ILE A 142 2.11 -0.11 13.20
CA ILE A 142 2.74 -1.41 13.43
C ILE A 142 3.85 -1.28 14.47
N GLU A 143 4.76 -0.34 14.27
CA GLU A 143 5.90 -0.17 15.17
C GLU A 143 5.46 0.28 16.57
N ALA A 144 4.44 1.13 16.68
CA ALA A 144 3.87 1.52 17.95
C ALA A 144 3.28 0.31 18.71
N ALA A 145 2.51 -0.54 18.02
CA ALA A 145 1.94 -1.75 18.59
C ALA A 145 3.02 -2.74 19.05
N LEU A 146 4.10 -2.89 18.26
CA LEU A 146 5.22 -3.75 18.62
C LEU A 146 6.00 -3.23 19.83
N ARG A 147 6.24 -1.91 19.92
CA ARG A 147 6.89 -1.29 21.08
C ARG A 147 6.07 -1.46 22.35
N ALA A 148 4.73 -1.43 22.28
CA ALA A 148 3.86 -1.61 23.43
C ALA A 148 3.83 -3.05 23.98
N ARG A 149 4.35 -4.03 23.23
CA ARG A 149 4.41 -5.45 23.63
C ARG A 149 5.68 -5.83 24.39
N GLY A 150 6.76 -5.06 24.23
CA GLY A 150 8.05 -5.27 24.91
C GLY A 150 8.21 -4.40 26.14
#